data_AF-A0A3L0YBQ2-F1
#
_entry.id   AF-A0A3L0YBQ2-F1
#
_cell.length_a   1.000
_cell.length_b   1.000
_cell.length_c   1.000
_cell.angle_alpha   90.00
_cell.angle_beta   90.00
_cell.angle_gamma   90.00
#
_symmetry.space_group_name_H-M   'P 1'
#
loop_
_entity.id
_entity.type
_entity.pdbx_description
1 polymer ?
#
loop_
_entity_poly.entity_id
_entity_poly.type
_entity_poly.pdbx_seq_one_letter_code
_entity_poly.pdbx_strand_id
1 'polypeptide(L)'
;MSHENTAECKAAGLDPAQVRRIAKGLSRYAKEAQALGLTVFGGSGQGSLRVDDGGDGQLIVAYLDGWIDGGAGDSRHDAAGLLRGEL
;
A
#
# COMPACT_ATOMS: atom_id res chain seq x y z
N MET A 1 11.58 9.66 -7.93
CA MET A 1 10.77 10.08 -6.78
C MET A 1 11.34 9.49 -5.51
N SER A 2 11.28 10.24 -4.40
CA SER A 2 11.48 9.70 -3.05
C SER A 2 10.33 8.72 -2.74
N HIS A 3 10.61 7.61 -2.05
CA HIS A 3 9.56 6.66 -1.64
C HIS A 3 9.03 6.97 -0.23
N GLU A 4 9.66 7.91 0.46
CA GLU A 4 9.35 8.35 1.80
C GLU A 4 9.01 9.85 1.81
N ASN A 5 8.08 10.24 2.69
CA ASN A 5 7.85 11.63 3.07
C ASN A 5 8.58 11.90 4.40
N THR A 6 9.73 12.57 4.31
CA THR A 6 10.61 12.79 5.46
C THR A 6 9.96 13.59 6.58
N ALA A 7 9.10 14.56 6.26
CA ALA A 7 8.40 15.37 7.27
C ALA A 7 7.42 14.52 8.07
N GLU A 8 6.61 13.70 7.38
CA GLU A 8 5.64 12.81 8.01
C GLU A 8 6.30 11.68 8.80
N CYS A 9 7.40 11.14 8.28
CA CYS A 9 8.18 10.13 9.01
C CYS A 9 8.66 10.71 10.35
N LYS A 10 9.20 11.93 10.34
CA LYS A 10 9.64 12.61 11.57
C LYS A 10 8.47 12.92 12.50
N ALA A 11 7.36 13.42 11.97
CA ALA A 11 6.16 13.71 12.76
C ALA A 11 5.57 12.45 13.43
N ALA A 12 5.69 11.29 12.77
CA ALA A 12 5.25 9.99 13.28
C ALA A 12 6.30 9.25 14.14
N GLY A 13 7.49 9.83 14.35
CA GLY A 13 8.57 9.18 15.12
C GLY A 13 9.24 7.99 14.41
N LEU A 14 9.18 7.94 13.08
CA LEU A 14 9.75 6.88 12.24
C LEU A 14 11.08 7.31 11.61
N ASP A 15 12.00 6.36 11.45
CA ASP A 15 13.22 6.57 10.66
C ASP A 15 12.89 6.60 9.15
N PRO A 16 13.09 7.74 8.44
CA PRO A 16 12.84 7.84 7.01
C PRO A 16 13.58 6.79 6.18
N ALA A 17 14.78 6.37 6.60
CA ALA A 17 15.56 5.37 5.87
C ALA A 17 14.91 3.98 5.93
N GLN A 18 14.34 3.62 7.08
CA GLN A 18 13.59 2.36 7.23
C GLN A 18 12.29 2.39 6.40
N VAL A 19 11.54 3.49 6.47
CA VAL A 19 10.30 3.67 5.68
C VAL A 19 10.60 3.57 4.19
N ARG A 20 11.63 4.26 3.71
CA ARG A 20 12.10 4.19 2.32
C ARG A 20 12.42 2.76 1.87
N ARG A 21 13.12 1.99 2.71
CA ARG A 21 13.49 0.60 2.41
C ARG A 21 12.25 -0.28 2.23
N ILE A 22 11.28 -0.15 3.13
CA ILE A 22 10.01 -0.88 3.07
C ILE A 22 9.22 -0.46 1.82
N ALA A 23 9.02 0.84 1.61
CA ALA A 23 8.26 1.37 0.48
C ALA A 23 8.85 0.98 -0.87
N LYS A 24 10.19 0.96 -1.00
CA LYS A 24 10.86 0.44 -2.20
C LYS A 24 10.64 -1.05 -2.43
N GLY A 25 10.72 -1.86 -1.38
CA GLY A 25 10.47 -3.30 -1.47
C GLY A 25 9.05 -3.60 -1.92
N LEU A 26 8.07 -2.95 -1.30
CA LEU A 26 6.65 -3.06 -1.68
C LEU A 26 6.43 -2.58 -3.12
N SER A 27 7.02 -1.45 -3.52
CA SER A 27 6.91 -0.93 -4.90
C SER A 27 7.48 -1.89 -5.93
N ARG A 28 8.56 -2.61 -5.60
CA ARG A 28 9.13 -3.63 -6.50
C ARG A 28 8.14 -4.78 -6.69
N TYR A 29 7.66 -5.38 -5.62
CA TYR A 29 6.73 -6.51 -5.71
C TYR A 29 5.38 -6.13 -6.31
N ALA A 30 4.89 -4.91 -6.05
CA ALA A 30 3.67 -4.40 -6.68
C ALA A 30 3.82 -4.31 -8.21
N LYS A 31 4.99 -3.89 -8.72
CA LYS A 31 5.28 -3.85 -10.16
C LYS A 31 5.41 -5.25 -10.76
N GLU A 32 6.05 -6.17 -10.05
CA GLU A 32 6.13 -7.57 -10.47
C GLU A 32 4.74 -8.23 -10.53
N ALA A 33 3.89 -7.98 -9.53
CA ALA A 33 2.50 -8.41 -9.51
C ALA A 33 1.72 -7.81 -10.70
N GLN A 34 1.85 -6.50 -10.94
CA GLN A 34 1.23 -5.84 -12.09
C GLN A 34 1.64 -6.47 -13.43
N ALA A 35 2.92 -6.80 -13.60
CA ALA A 35 3.43 -7.43 -14.82
C ALA A 35 2.82 -8.83 -15.08
N LEU A 36 2.35 -9.49 -14.03
CA LEU A 36 1.65 -10.78 -14.08
C LEU A 36 0.11 -10.62 -14.15
N GLY A 37 -0.41 -9.39 -14.22
CA GLY A 37 -1.86 -9.13 -14.17
C GLY A 37 -2.47 -9.30 -12.78
N LEU A 38 -1.65 -9.30 -11.72
CA LEU A 38 -2.10 -9.45 -10.34
C LEU A 38 -2.38 -8.09 -9.69
N THR A 39 -3.43 -8.05 -8.88
CA THR A 39 -3.80 -6.92 -8.03
C THR A 39 -3.50 -7.26 -6.57
N VAL A 40 -2.81 -6.37 -5.86
CA VAL A 40 -2.68 -6.43 -4.39
C VAL A 40 -3.93 -5.82 -3.80
N PHE A 41 -4.69 -6.58 -3.01
CA PHE A 41 -5.92 -6.12 -2.39
C PHE A 41 -5.86 -6.28 -0.88
N GLY A 42 -6.11 -5.18 -0.16
CA GLY A 42 -6.24 -5.14 1.30
C GLY A 42 -7.69 -5.09 1.77
N GLY A 43 -7.94 -5.50 3.02
CA GLY A 43 -9.29 -5.56 3.61
C GLY A 43 -9.30 -6.36 4.91
N SER A 44 -10.49 -6.62 5.46
CA SER A 44 -10.88 -7.36 6.70
C SER A 44 -9.81 -8.18 7.45
N GLY A 45 -8.69 -7.56 7.84
CA GLY A 45 -7.59 -8.17 8.59
C GLY A 45 -6.54 -8.96 7.78
N GLN A 46 -6.64 -9.06 6.44
CA GLN A 46 -5.64 -9.77 5.62
C GLN A 46 -5.54 -9.21 4.19
N GLY A 47 -4.32 -9.21 3.65
CA GLY A 47 -4.08 -8.90 2.24
C GLY A 47 -4.19 -10.13 1.32
N SER A 48 -4.44 -9.90 0.03
CA SER A 48 -4.50 -10.96 -0.98
C SER A 48 -3.93 -10.51 -2.33
N LEU A 49 -3.37 -11.45 -3.08
CA LEU A 49 -3.11 -11.27 -4.51
C LEU A 49 -4.28 -11.82 -5.30
N ARG A 50 -4.77 -11.06 -6.26
CA ARG A 50 -5.94 -11.40 -7.05
C ARG A 50 -5.69 -11.26 -8.54
N VAL A 51 -6.36 -12.08 -9.34
CA VAL A 51 -6.37 -11.96 -10.80
C VAL A 51 -7.81 -11.95 -11.29
N ASP A 52 -8.09 -11.13 -12.31
CA ASP A 52 -9.36 -11.12 -13.00
C ASP A 52 -9.30 -12.15 -14.15
N ASP A 53 -10.16 -13.17 -14.08
CA ASP A 53 -10.31 -14.19 -15.12
C ASP A 53 -11.61 -14.03 -15.92
N GLY A 54 -12.35 -12.93 -15.69
CA GLY A 54 -13.64 -12.64 -16.33
C GLY A 54 -14.84 -13.35 -15.68
N GLY A 55 -14.67 -14.01 -14.53
CA GLY A 55 -15.74 -14.66 -13.77
C GLY A 55 -16.53 -13.72 -12.84
N ASP A 56 -17.31 -14.32 -11.92
CA ASP A 56 -18.14 -13.63 -10.92
C ASP A 56 -17.29 -13.07 -9.74
N GLY A 57 -16.16 -12.45 -10.04
CA GLY A 57 -15.21 -11.91 -9.09
C GLY A 57 -13.77 -12.29 -9.41
N GLN A 58 -12.84 -11.67 -8.69
CA GLN A 58 -11.41 -11.94 -8.88
C GLN A 58 -10.99 -13.21 -8.11
N LEU A 59 -10.19 -14.07 -8.75
CA LEU A 59 -9.59 -15.23 -8.09
C LEU A 59 -8.55 -14.79 -7.07
N ILE A 60 -8.63 -15.32 -5.85
CA ILE A 60 -7.60 -15.14 -4.82
C ILE A 60 -6.51 -16.19 -5.07
N VAL A 61 -5.31 -15.76 -5.45
CA VAL A 61 -4.20 -16.66 -5.81
C VAL A 61 -3.12 -16.74 -4.73
N ALA A 62 -3.11 -15.80 -3.78
CA ALA A 62 -2.28 -15.87 -2.58
C ALA A 62 -2.85 -14.99 -1.46
N TYR A 63 -2.52 -15.33 -0.23
CA TYR A 63 -2.74 -14.48 0.95
C TYR A 63 -1.43 -13.81 1.37
N LEU A 64 -1.54 -12.60 1.91
CA LEU A 64 -0.40 -11.79 2.35
C LEU A 64 -0.49 -11.55 3.85
N ASP A 65 0.63 -11.75 4.53
CA ASP A 65 0.79 -11.44 5.94
C ASP A 65 1.02 -9.93 6.17
N GLY A 66 0.57 -9.44 7.31
CA GLY A 66 0.69 -8.04 7.71
C GLY A 66 -0.58 -7.23 7.49
N TRP A 67 -0.53 -5.94 7.81
CA TRP A 67 -1.66 -5.03 7.70
C TRP A 67 -1.71 -4.39 6.32
N ILE A 68 -2.63 -4.86 5.47
CA ILE A 68 -2.90 -4.29 4.14
C ILE A 68 -4.36 -3.83 4.13
N ASP A 69 -4.55 -2.52 4.07
CA ASP A 69 -5.87 -1.91 3.98
C ASP A 69 -6.23 -1.66 2.50
N GLY A 70 -7.51 -1.76 2.17
CA GLY A 70 -8.02 -1.44 0.83
C GLY A 70 -7.96 0.07 0.51
N GLY A 71 -7.77 0.88 1.55
CA GLY A 71 -7.58 2.32 1.49
C GLY A 71 -8.89 3.10 1.40
N ALA A 72 -8.79 4.39 1.74
CA ALA A 72 -9.71 5.42 1.30
C ALA A 72 -9.12 6.10 0.05
N GLY A 73 -9.96 6.47 -0.92
CA GLY A 73 -9.54 6.87 -2.26
C GLY A 73 -8.91 8.26 -2.39
N ASP A 74 -8.64 8.97 -1.30
CA ASP A 74 -8.14 10.35 -1.32
C ASP A 74 -7.20 10.67 -0.14
N SER A 75 -6.51 11.80 -0.23
CA SER A 75 -5.62 12.33 0.81
C SER A 75 -5.71 13.84 0.93
N ARG A 76 -5.56 14.38 2.14
CA ARG A 76 -5.60 15.82 2.41
C ARG A 76 -4.58 16.25 3.44
N HIS A 77 -4.17 17.51 3.38
CA HIS A 77 -3.37 18.11 4.44
C HIS A 77 -4.27 18.48 5.63
N ASP A 78 -3.82 18.19 6.85
CA ASP A 78 -4.51 18.60 8.08
C ASP A 78 -4.11 20.02 8.53
N ALA A 79 -4.68 20.48 9.66
CA ALA A 79 -4.38 21.80 10.23
C ALA A 79 -2.92 21.97 10.68
N ALA A 80 -2.17 20.87 10.88
CA ALA A 80 -0.75 20.89 11.18
C ALA A 80 0.12 20.85 9.90
N GLY A 81 -0.50 20.85 8.72
CA GLY A 81 0.18 20.75 7.43
C GLY A 81 0.68 19.35 7.11
N LEU A 82 0.19 18.32 7.81
CA LEU A 82 0.59 16.93 7.60
C LEU A 82 -0.33 16.25 6.59
N LEU A 83 0.25 15.46 5.67
CA LEU A 83 -0.51 14.70 4.69
C LEU A 83 -1.16 13.46 5.33
N ARG A 84 -2.49 13.35 5.21
CA ARG A 84 -3.31 12.26 5.76
C ARG A 84 -4.09 11.57 4.64
N GLY A 85 -4.23 10.24 4.73
CA GLY A 85 -5.28 9.54 3.97
C GLY A 85 -6.67 9.86 4.53
N GLU A 86 -7.71 9.73 3.72
CA GLU A 86 -9.10 9.77 4.20
C GLU A 86 -9.43 8.58 5.12
N LEU A 87 -10.44 8.77 5.97
CA LEU A 87 -11.00 7.72 6.83
C LEU A 87 -12.19 7.06 6.14
#